data_AF-A0A3N7HBT0-F1
#
_entry.id   AF-A0A3N7HBT0-F1
#
_cell.length_a   1.000
_cell.length_b   1.000
_cell.length_c   1.000
_cell.angle_alpha   90.00
_cell.angle_beta   90.00
_cell.angle_gamma   90.00
#
_symmetry.space_group_name_H-M   'P 1'
#
loop_
_entity.id
_entity.type
_entity.pdbx_description
1 polymer ?
#
loop_
_entity_poly.entity_id
_entity_poly.type
_entity_poly.pdbx_seq_one_letter_code
_entity_poly.pdbx_strand_id
1 'polypeptide(L)' 'LFEYSLQVPANRIGFSENGGPFNLWQLKVIQEVITLTVFSVFAIVFFKNEPLRINHLIGFVFLVLAVYFIFKK' A
#
# COMPACT_ATOMS: atom_id res chain seq x y z
N LEU A 1 14.93 10.36 -4.57
CA LEU A 1 14.85 10.76 -6.00
C LEU A 1 14.30 9.65 -6.88
N PHE A 2 14.87 8.44 -6.84
CA PHE A 2 14.43 7.30 -7.68
C PHE A 2 12.97 6.89 -7.49
N GLU A 3 12.49 6.85 -6.23
CA GLU A 3 11.08 6.56 -5.92
C GLU A 3 10.14 7.53 -6.63
N TYR A 4 10.39 8.85 -6.51
CA TYR A 4 9.61 9.87 -7.19
C TYR A 4 9.65 9.75 -8.72
N SER A 5 10.78 9.34 -9.30
CA SER A 5 10.90 9.11 -10.74
C SER A 5 9.95 8.03 -11.27
N LEU A 6 9.55 7.07 -10.42
CA LEU A 6 8.59 6.01 -10.77
C LEU A 6 7.18 6.34 -10.27
N GLN A 7 7.07 6.97 -9.10
CA GLN A 7 5.79 7.28 -8.44
C GLN A 7 4.98 8.33 -9.21
N VAL A 8 5.65 9.37 -9.72
CA VAL A 8 4.98 10.45 -10.49
C VAL A 8 4.36 9.93 -11.79
N PRO A 9 5.08 9.20 -12.67
CA PRO A 9 4.46 8.64 -13.87
C PRO A 9 3.42 7.57 -13.56
N ALA A 10 3.64 6.69 -12.56
CA ALA A 10 2.66 5.68 -12.16
C ALA A 10 1.34 6.29 -11.69
N ASN A 11 1.40 7.32 -10.84
CA ASN A 11 0.20 8.05 -10.41
C ASN A 11 -0.46 8.78 -11.57
N ARG A 12 0.31 9.34 -12.48
CA ARG A 12 -0.24 10.02 -13.67
C ARG A 12 -1.02 9.05 -14.56
N ILE A 13 -0.50 7.84 -14.82
CA ILE A 13 -1.15 6.83 -15.66
C ILE A 13 -2.39 6.23 -14.96
N GLY A 14 -2.32 6.01 -13.65
CA GLY A 14 -3.42 5.39 -12.90
C GLY A 14 -4.57 6.34 -12.55
N PHE A 15 -4.38 7.66 -12.69
CA PHE A 15 -5.35 8.67 -12.25
C PHE A 15 -6.50 8.85 -13.23
N SER A 16 -7.72 8.89 -12.69
CA SER A 16 -9.00 8.99 -13.42
C SER A 16 -9.03 10.14 -14.43
N GLU A 17 -8.55 11.31 -14.06
CA GLU A 17 -8.55 12.49 -14.95
C GLU A 17 -7.58 12.36 -16.14
N ASN A 18 -6.62 11.44 -16.06
CA ASN A 18 -5.67 11.16 -17.14
C ASN A 18 -6.02 9.89 -17.93
N GLY A 19 -7.24 9.35 -17.74
CA GLY A 19 -7.72 8.12 -18.41
C GLY A 19 -7.41 6.82 -17.67
N GLY A 20 -6.91 6.90 -16.43
CA GLY A 20 -6.72 5.74 -15.55
C GLY A 20 -8.00 5.31 -14.83
N PRO A 21 -8.00 4.17 -14.12
CA PRO A 21 -9.21 3.66 -13.45
C PRO A 21 -9.39 4.16 -12.00
N PHE A 22 -8.41 4.87 -11.42
CA PHE A 22 -8.37 5.17 -9.99
C PHE A 22 -8.43 6.66 -9.66
N ASN A 23 -9.13 7.03 -8.59
CA ASN A 23 -9.05 8.39 -8.06
C ASN A 23 -7.76 8.61 -7.22
N LEU A 24 -7.49 9.86 -6.83
CA LEU A 24 -6.27 10.22 -6.11
C LEU A 24 -6.12 9.46 -4.79
N TRP A 25 -7.23 9.25 -4.08
CA TRP A 25 -7.25 8.54 -2.80
C TRP A 25 -6.97 7.05 -2.94
N GLN A 26 -7.55 6.41 -3.96
CA GLN A 26 -7.30 5.00 -4.28
C GLN A 26 -5.84 4.76 -4.64
N LEU A 27 -5.23 5.66 -5.44
CA LEU A 27 -3.81 5.58 -5.77
C LEU A 27 -2.92 5.68 -4.52
N LYS A 28 -3.21 6.61 -3.62
CA LYS A 28 -2.46 6.76 -2.37
C LYS A 28 -2.57 5.51 -1.50
N VAL A 29 -3.76 4.91 -1.44
CA VAL A 29 -4.00 3.70 -0.64
C VAL A 29 -3.26 2.51 -1.20
N ILE A 30 -3.26 2.33 -2.53
CA ILE A 30 -2.44 1.30 -3.18
C ILE A 30 -0.96 1.46 -2.81
N GLN A 31 -0.44 2.69 -2.79
CA GLN A 31 0.96 2.94 -2.39
C GLN A 31 1.22 2.54 -0.94
N GLU A 32 0.38 2.94 0.01
CA GLU A 32 0.54 2.58 1.42
C GLU A 32 0.46 1.06 1.64
N VAL A 33 -0.43 0.37 0.92
CA VAL A 33 -0.55 -1.09 0.95
C VAL A 33 0.73 -1.75 0.46
N ILE A 34 1.30 -1.31 -0.66
CA ILE A 34 2.53 -1.86 -1.21
C ILE A 34 3.69 -1.62 -0.24
N THR A 35 3.86 -0.40 0.24
CA THR A 35 4.93 -0.03 1.17
C THR A 35 4.89 -0.86 2.44
N LEU A 36 3.71 -0.97 3.08
CA LEU A 36 3.55 -1.73 4.31
C LEU A 36 3.72 -3.24 4.09
N THR A 37 3.25 -3.76 2.96
CA THR A 37 3.40 -5.18 2.61
C THR A 37 4.87 -5.54 2.40
N VAL A 38 5.59 -4.77 1.57
CA VAL A 38 7.02 -4.99 1.31
C VAL A 38 7.83 -4.85 2.60
N PHE A 39 7.56 -3.82 3.40
CA PHE A 39 8.21 -3.62 4.69
C PHE A 39 7.99 -4.81 5.63
N SER A 40 6.77 -5.30 5.74
CA SER A 40 6.44 -6.41 6.64
C SER A 40 7.06 -7.73 6.19
N VAL A 41 7.08 -8.02 4.89
CA VAL A 41 7.79 -9.20 4.35
C VAL A 41 9.28 -9.09 4.67
N PHE A 42 9.88 -7.92 4.47
CA PHE A 42 11.28 -7.69 4.81
C PHE A 42 11.54 -7.86 6.32
N ALA A 43 10.67 -7.32 7.18
CA ALA A 43 10.75 -7.49 8.63
C ALA A 43 10.73 -8.98 9.03
N ILE A 44 9.80 -9.77 8.48
CA ILE A 44 9.69 -11.20 8.78
C ILE A 44 10.92 -11.98 8.30
N VAL A 45 11.41 -11.69 7.09
CA VAL A 45 12.50 -12.45 6.46
C VAL A 45 13.86 -12.12 7.08
N PHE A 46 14.14 -10.83 7.31
CA PHE A 46 15.45 -10.35 7.74
C PHE A 46 15.55 -10.13 9.25
N PHE A 47 14.44 -9.78 9.93
CA PHE A 47 14.42 -9.51 11.37
C PHE A 47 13.71 -10.64 12.14
N LYS A 48 14.18 -11.88 11.94
CA LYS A 48 13.63 -13.12 12.54
C LYS A 48 13.47 -13.12 14.07
N ASN A 49 14.11 -12.18 14.77
CA ASN A 49 14.06 -12.04 16.23
C ASN A 49 12.96 -11.10 16.74
N GLU A 50 12.24 -10.40 15.86
CA GLU A 50 11.02 -9.68 16.22
C GLU A 50 9.83 -10.64 16.05
N PRO A 51 9.29 -11.22 17.15
CA PRO A 51 8.12 -12.08 17.03
C PRO A 51 6.95 -11.25 16.50
N LEU A 52 6.31 -11.72 15.43
CA LEU A 52 5.07 -11.14 14.92
C LEU A 52 4.04 -11.11 16.06
N ARG A 53 3.86 -9.92 16.65
CA ARG A 53 2.89 -9.73 17.73
C ARG A 53 1.49 -9.72 17.12
N ILE A 54 0.49 -10.15 17.88
CA ILE A 54 -0.92 -10.12 17.46
C ILE A 54 -1.34 -8.72 16.97
N ASN A 55 -0.78 -7.65 17.53
CA ASN A 55 -1.03 -6.27 17.09
C ASN A 55 -0.65 -6.04 15.61
N HIS A 56 0.38 -6.73 15.09
CA HIS A 56 0.78 -6.62 13.69
C HIS A 56 -0.25 -7.30 12.78
N LEU A 57 -0.75 -8.46 13.20
CA LEU A 57 -1.83 -9.16 12.50
C LEU A 57 -3.11 -8.33 12.47
N ILE A 58 -3.48 -7.70 13.59
CA ILE A 58 -4.62 -6.79 13.68
C ILE A 58 -4.42 -5.58 12.74
N GLY A 59 -3.21 -5.00 12.72
CA GLY A 59 -2.86 -3.92 11.79
C GLY A 59 -3.04 -4.33 10.33
N PHE A 60 -2.61 -5.55 9.97
CA PHE A 60 -2.82 -6.11 8.63
C PHE A 60 -4.30 -6.29 8.28
N VAL A 61 -5.11 -6.78 9.22
CA VAL A 61 -6.57 -6.91 9.02
C VAL A 61 -7.20 -5.53 8.80
N PHE A 62 -6.81 -4.52 9.56
CA PHE A 62 -7.28 -3.14 9.33
C PHE A 62 -6.83 -2.58 7.99
N LEU A 63 -5.65 -2.95 7.50
CA LEU A 63 -5.16 -2.58 6.19
C LEU A 63 -6.03 -3.17 5.08
N VAL A 64 -6.38 -4.46 5.19
CA VAL A 64 -7.32 -5.13 4.28
C VAL A 64 -8.70 -4.48 4.33
N LEU A 65 -9.19 -4.15 5.53
CA LEU A 65 -10.47 -3.42 5.69
C LEU A 65 -10.42 -2.04 5.04
N ALA A 66 -9.32 -1.30 5.19
CA ALA A 66 -9.15 0.01 4.56
C ALA A 66 -9.19 -0.09 3.03
N VAL A 67 -8.51 -1.10 2.45
CA VAL A 67 -8.61 -1.40 1.01
C VAL A 67 -10.05 -1.72 0.64
N TYR A 68 -10.72 -2.60 1.38
CA TYR A 68 -12.11 -2.94 1.09
C TYR A 68 -13.02 -1.70 1.07
N PHE A 69 -12.98 -0.84 2.08
CA PHE A 69 -13.85 0.35 2.14
C PHE A 69 -13.54 1.38 1.06
N ILE A 70 -12.28 1.56 0.68
CA ILE A 70 -11.88 2.57 -0.31
C ILE A 70 -12.20 2.14 -1.75
N PHE A 71 -12.29 0.83 -1.98
CA PHE A 71 -12.68 0.24 -3.26
C PHE A 71 -14.14 -0.19 -3.31
N LYS A 72 -14.84 -0.20 -2.17
CA LYS A 72 -16.30 -0.42 -2.10
C LYS A 72 -17.02 0.76 -2.75
N LYS A 73 -17.84 0.44 -3.76
CA LYS A 73 -18.65 1.39 -4.50
C LYS A 73 -19.88 1.84 -3.71
#